data_AF-A0A1S8A5L2-F1
#
_entry.id   AF-A0A1S8A5L2-F1
#
_cell.length_a   1.000
_cell.length_b   1.000
_cell.length_c   1.000
_cell.angle_alpha   90.00
_cell.angle_beta   90.00
_cell.angle_gamma   90.00
#
_symmetry.space_group_name_H-M   'P 1'
#
loop_
_entity.id
_entity.type
_entity.pdbx_description
1 polymer ?
#
loop_
_entity_poly.entity_id
_entity_poly.type
_entity_poly.pdbx_seq_one_letter_code
_entity_poly.pdbx_strand_id
1 'polypeptide(L)'
;MDVMEVNPFETVKERQDNEVRGLLNKLQPEMIALDPTFIGNLDLRSEEQRQAERDLDAKPTDVETEIRKKARGKNSALRRYLRKQRAKNIIDEKRLKVDEIWKEQLQQREQKKKEKEADLGPALARFMKRD
;
A
#
# COMPACT_ATOMS: atom_id res chain seq x y z
N MET A 1 -40.49 8.43 -23.18
CA MET A 1 -40.01 7.05 -23.23
C MET A 1 -39.28 6.91 -24.55
N ASP A 2 -38.06 6.39 -24.54
CA ASP A 2 -37.34 6.15 -25.80
C ASP A 2 -37.95 4.93 -26.49
N VAL A 3 -38.38 5.11 -27.73
CA VAL A 3 -39.06 4.09 -28.54
C VAL A 3 -38.13 2.89 -28.79
N MET A 4 -36.81 3.11 -28.79
CA MET A 4 -35.83 2.03 -29.01
C MET A 4 -35.53 1.20 -27.76
N GLU A 5 -35.75 1.75 -26.56
CA GLU A 5 -35.53 1.00 -25.32
C GLU A 5 -36.77 0.20 -24.94
N VAL A 6 -37.96 0.82 -25.00
CA VAL A 6 -39.23 0.17 -24.68
C VAL A 6 -40.35 0.83 -25.49
N ASN A 7 -40.97 0.05 -26.38
CA ASN A 7 -42.15 0.46 -27.15
C ASN A 7 -43.41 -0.29 -26.68
N PRO A 8 -44.40 0.39 -26.07
CA PRO A 8 -45.67 -0.23 -25.65
C PRO A 8 -46.55 -0.77 -26.79
N PHE A 9 -46.35 -0.31 -28.03
CA PHE A 9 -47.15 -0.70 -29.19
C PHE A 9 -46.32 -1.45 -30.24
N GLU A 10 -45.37 -2.28 -29.80
CA GLU A 10 -44.48 -3.02 -30.71
C GLU A 10 -45.23 -4.04 -31.59
N THR A 11 -44.80 -4.15 -32.84
CA THR A 11 -45.26 -5.20 -33.76
C THR A 11 -44.51 -6.52 -33.50
N VAL A 12 -45.03 -7.64 -34.02
CA VAL A 12 -44.40 -8.96 -33.85
C VAL A 12 -42.94 -9.01 -34.35
N LYS A 13 -42.66 -8.29 -35.45
CA LYS A 13 -41.30 -8.22 -36.01
C LYS A 13 -40.37 -7.41 -35.12
N GLU A 14 -40.83 -6.24 -34.68
CA GLU A 14 -40.08 -5.38 -33.76
C GLU A 14 -39.74 -6.11 -32.45
N ARG A 15 -40.68 -6.90 -31.92
CA ARG A 15 -40.44 -7.74 -30.74
C ARG A 15 -39.33 -8.78 -30.99
N GLN A 16 -39.38 -9.50 -32.11
CA GLN A 16 -38.36 -10.49 -32.47
C GLN A 16 -36.97 -9.85 -32.60
N ASP A 17 -36.90 -8.70 -33.25
CA ASP A 17 -35.65 -7.96 -33.41
C ASP A 17 -35.12 -7.43 -32.07
N ASN A 18 -36.00 -6.96 -31.19
CA ASN A 18 -35.65 -6.51 -29.83
C ASN A 18 -35.14 -7.67 -28.96
N GLU A 19 -35.77 -8.84 -29.01
CA GLU A 19 -35.31 -10.04 -28.30
C GLU A 19 -33.90 -10.46 -28.75
N VAL A 20 -33.65 -10.50 -30.06
CA VAL A 20 -32.33 -10.82 -30.61
C VAL A 20 -31.28 -9.80 -30.18
N ARG A 21 -31.59 -8.50 -30.25
CA ARG A 21 -30.70 -7.43 -29.79
C ARG A 21 -30.41 -7.52 -28.29
N GLY A 22 -31.42 -7.84 -27.48
CA GLY A 22 -31.26 -8.04 -26.03
C GLY A 22 -30.35 -9.21 -25.70
N LEU A 23 -30.43 -10.31 -26.46
CA LEU A 23 -29.53 -11.46 -26.29
C LEU A 23 -28.09 -11.15 -26.71
N LEU A 24 -27.89 -10.43 -27.82
CA LEU A 24 -26.55 -10.07 -28.32
C LEU A 24 -25.84 -9.06 -27.41
N ASN A 25 -26.57 -8.06 -26.92
CA ASN A 25 -26.04 -7.01 -26.06
C ASN A 25 -26.14 -7.35 -24.56
N LYS A 26 -26.48 -8.60 -24.22
CA LYS A 26 -26.63 -9.04 -22.84
C LYS A 26 -25.31 -8.83 -22.09
N LEU A 27 -25.39 -8.02 -21.03
CA LEU A 27 -24.25 -7.70 -20.20
C LEU A 27 -23.68 -8.98 -19.55
N GLN A 28 -22.37 -9.15 -19.63
CA GLN A 28 -21.67 -10.24 -18.96
C GLN A 28 -21.69 -10.03 -17.44
N PRO A 29 -21.71 -11.10 -16.62
CA PRO A 29 -21.77 -10.96 -15.15
C PRO A 29 -20.56 -10.18 -14.59
N GLU A 30 -19.38 -10.32 -15.19
CA GLU A 30 -18.16 -9.63 -14.76
C GLU A 30 -18.19 -8.10 -14.99
N MET A 31 -19.12 -7.61 -15.82
CA MET A 31 -19.29 -6.18 -16.09
C MET A 31 -20.25 -5.51 -15.09
N ILE A 32 -20.78 -6.25 -14.12
CA ILE A 32 -21.69 -5.71 -13.10
C ILE A 32 -20.84 -5.21 -11.91
N ALA A 33 -20.79 -3.89 -11.73
CA ALA A 33 -20.11 -3.25 -10.62
C ALA A 33 -21.00 -2.20 -9.94
N LEU A 34 -20.54 -1.64 -8.82
CA LEU A 34 -21.25 -0.59 -8.09
C LEU A 34 -21.35 0.72 -8.92
N ASP A 35 -20.28 1.06 -9.63
CA ASP A 35 -20.25 2.16 -10.59
C ASP A 35 -20.47 1.60 -12.01
N PRO A 36 -21.54 1.97 -12.73
CA PRO A 36 -21.81 1.47 -14.07
C PRO A 36 -20.88 2.04 -15.16
N THR A 37 -20.13 3.12 -14.86
CA THR A 37 -19.24 3.80 -15.83
C THR A 37 -17.79 3.37 -15.72
N PHE A 38 -17.48 2.30 -14.98
CA PHE A 38 -16.10 1.89 -14.72
C PHE A 38 -15.37 1.29 -15.92
N ILE A 39 -16.10 0.81 -16.93
CA ILE A 39 -15.53 0.17 -18.12
C ILE A 39 -14.79 1.23 -18.93
N GLY A 40 -13.47 1.06 -19.06
CA GLY A 40 -12.58 2.01 -19.74
C GLY A 40 -11.70 2.85 -18.80
N ASN A 41 -11.90 2.74 -17.48
CA ASN A 41 -10.98 3.34 -16.51
C ASN A 41 -9.63 2.61 -16.49
N LEU A 42 -8.56 3.35 -16.19
CA LEU A 42 -7.23 2.77 -16.06
C LEU A 42 -7.08 2.08 -14.70
N ASP A 43 -6.56 0.85 -14.71
CA ASP A 43 -6.11 0.20 -13.48
C ASP A 43 -4.79 0.82 -13.03
N LEU A 44 -4.85 1.61 -11.95
CA LEU A 44 -3.73 2.33 -11.35
C LEU A 44 -2.53 1.42 -11.06
N ARG A 45 -2.76 0.17 -10.63
CA ARG A 45 -1.65 -0.74 -10.33
C ARG A 45 -0.90 -1.15 -11.58
N SER A 46 -1.64 -1.46 -12.65
CA SER A 46 -1.05 -1.81 -13.93
C SER A 46 -0.33 -0.63 -14.58
N GLU A 47 -0.84 0.59 -14.39
CA GLU A 47 -0.21 1.82 -14.88
C GLU A 47 1.09 2.11 -14.12
N GLU A 48 1.09 2.01 -12.79
CA GLU A 48 2.31 2.17 -11.97
C GLU A 48 3.40 1.17 -12.38
N GLN A 49 3.03 -0.09 -12.66
CA GLN A 49 3.96 -1.10 -13.14
C GLN A 49 4.51 -0.75 -14.54
N ARG A 50 3.63 -0.40 -15.49
CA ARG A 50 4.04 0.01 -16.84
C ARG A 50 4.93 1.24 -16.84
N GLN A 51 4.69 2.19 -15.93
CA GLN A 51 5.55 3.35 -15.75
C GLN A 51 6.92 2.97 -15.19
N ALA A 52 6.96 2.12 -14.15
CA ALA A 52 8.21 1.64 -13.58
C ALA A 52 9.05 0.82 -14.58
N GLU A 53 8.42 0.05 -15.46
CA GLU A 53 9.11 -0.69 -16.53
C GLU A 53 9.63 0.22 -17.64
N ARG A 54 8.95 1.34 -17.91
CA ARG A 54 9.41 2.34 -18.87
C ARG A 54 10.59 3.16 -18.33
N ASP A 55 10.59 3.44 -17.04
CA ASP A 55 11.63 4.21 -16.37
C ASP A 55 12.76 3.31 -15.84
N LEU A 56 13.52 2.70 -16.77
CA LEU A 56 14.64 1.81 -16.43
C LEU A 56 15.82 2.53 -15.75
N ASP A 57 15.90 3.86 -15.87
CA ASP A 57 16.93 4.69 -15.25
C ASP A 57 16.56 5.14 -13.83
N ALA A 58 15.37 4.80 -13.35
CA ALA A 58 14.93 5.11 -11.99
C ALA A 58 15.90 4.51 -10.96
N LYS A 59 16.37 5.35 -10.04
CA LYS A 59 17.21 4.87 -8.93
C LYS A 59 16.41 3.92 -8.05
N PRO A 60 16.97 2.76 -7.66
CA PRO A 60 16.30 1.85 -6.75
C PRO A 60 16.01 2.58 -5.44
N THR A 61 14.79 2.42 -4.93
CA THR A 61 14.39 2.97 -3.64
C THR A 61 15.27 2.35 -2.55
N ASP A 62 15.95 3.20 -1.79
CA ASP A 62 16.79 2.71 -0.72
C ASP A 62 15.93 2.17 0.43
N VAL A 63 16.31 1.03 0.98
CA VAL A 63 15.59 0.31 2.04
C VAL A 63 15.37 1.22 3.26
N GLU A 64 16.33 2.12 3.50
CA GLU A 64 16.22 3.08 4.59
C GLU A 64 15.08 4.11 4.36
N THR A 65 14.88 4.56 3.11
CA THR A 65 13.83 5.52 2.77
C THR A 65 12.44 4.91 2.85
N GLU A 66 12.27 3.65 2.47
CA GLU A 66 10.99 2.92 2.55
C GLU A 66 10.52 2.70 4.00
N ILE A 67 11.48 2.42 4.89
CA ILE A 67 11.19 2.05 6.28
C ILE A 67 11.08 3.29 7.19
N ARG A 68 11.56 4.45 6.75
CA ARG A 68 11.41 5.74 7.45
C ARG A 68 9.98 6.31 7.35
N LYS A 69 8.96 5.57 7.82
CA LYS A 69 7.69 6.19 8.20
C LYS A 69 7.79 6.70 9.64
N LYS A 70 7.68 8.02 9.76
CA LYS A 70 7.81 8.94 10.93
C LYS A 70 6.96 8.62 12.18
N ALA A 71 6.57 7.37 12.42
CA ALA A 71 5.86 6.98 13.63
C ALA A 71 6.84 6.78 14.80
N ARG A 72 6.65 7.54 15.88
CA ARG A 72 7.36 7.35 17.14
C ARG A 72 6.81 6.14 17.91
N GLY A 73 7.63 5.52 18.76
CA GLY A 73 7.20 4.49 19.70
C GLY A 73 7.32 3.03 19.21
N LYS A 74 6.65 2.11 19.93
CA LYS A 74 6.79 0.63 19.77
C LYS A 74 6.21 0.10 18.45
N ASN A 75 5.38 0.89 17.77
CA ASN A 75 4.73 0.57 16.49
C ASN A 75 5.36 1.24 15.27
N SER A 76 6.61 1.72 15.39
CA SER A 76 7.38 2.25 14.27
C SER A 76 7.49 1.23 13.12
N ALA A 77 7.60 1.75 11.89
CA ALA A 77 7.65 0.91 10.69
C ALA A 77 8.83 -0.08 10.72
N LEU A 78 10.01 0.37 11.18
CA LEU A 78 11.19 -0.47 11.39
C LEU A 78 10.92 -1.65 12.33
N ARG A 79 10.35 -1.38 13.52
CA ARG A 79 10.04 -2.44 14.51
C ARG A 79 9.01 -3.42 13.96
N ARG A 80 8.00 -2.92 13.25
CA ARG A 80 6.95 -3.76 12.65
C ARG A 80 7.50 -4.66 11.56
N TYR A 81 8.36 -4.12 10.69
CA TYR A 81 9.05 -4.88 9.66
C TYR A 81 9.90 -5.99 10.27
N LEU A 82 10.76 -5.67 11.24
CA LEU A 82 11.58 -6.66 11.94
C LEU A 82 10.76 -7.76 12.61
N ARG A 83 9.63 -7.43 13.25
CA ARG A 83 8.73 -8.45 13.83
C ARG A 83 8.17 -9.40 12.77
N LYS A 84 7.73 -8.87 11.62
CA LYS A 84 7.18 -9.67 10.52
C LYS A 84 8.25 -10.54 9.84
N GLN A 85 9.47 -10.02 9.66
CA GLN A 85 10.54 -10.76 8.98
C GLN A 85 11.23 -11.79 9.87
N ARG A 86 11.49 -11.47 11.15
CA ARG A 86 12.14 -12.41 12.08
C ARG A 86 11.30 -13.66 12.32
N ALA A 87 9.97 -13.56 12.24
CA ALA A 87 9.08 -14.72 12.33
C ALA A 87 9.28 -15.74 11.20
N LYS A 88 9.83 -15.31 10.06
CA LYS A 88 10.04 -16.18 8.89
C LYS A 88 11.38 -16.92 8.90
N ASN A 89 12.29 -16.59 9.83
CA ASN A 89 13.66 -17.15 9.93
C ASN A 89 14.56 -17.04 8.67
N ILE A 90 14.11 -16.38 7.60
CA ILE A 90 14.89 -16.13 6.38
C ILE A 90 15.81 -14.92 6.58
N ILE A 91 17.09 -15.05 6.18
CA ILE A 91 18.09 -13.97 6.26
C ILE A 91 18.39 -13.46 4.85
N ASP A 92 17.89 -12.26 4.55
CA ASP A 92 18.12 -11.56 3.28
C ASP A 92 19.05 -10.36 3.48
N GLU A 93 19.69 -9.89 2.41
CA GLU A 93 20.52 -8.67 2.43
C GLU A 93 19.76 -7.44 2.95
N LYS A 94 18.51 -7.29 2.53
CA LYS A 94 17.62 -6.21 3.02
C LYS A 94 17.42 -6.31 4.53
N ARG A 95 17.29 -7.53 5.07
CA ARG A 95 17.14 -7.76 6.51
C ARG A 95 18.40 -7.38 7.26
N LEU A 96 19.58 -7.71 6.74
CA LEU A 96 20.88 -7.36 7.36
C LEU A 96 21.01 -5.83 7.50
N LYS A 97 20.77 -5.09 6.41
CA LYS A 97 20.78 -3.61 6.43
C LYS A 97 19.80 -3.03 7.45
N VAL A 98 18.61 -3.60 7.54
CA VAL A 98 17.58 -3.18 8.52
C VAL A 98 18.01 -3.46 9.97
N ASP A 99 18.63 -4.62 10.21
CA ASP A 99 19.17 -4.98 11.51
C ASP A 99 20.37 -4.07 11.91
N GLU A 100 21.19 -3.63 10.95
CA GLU A 100 22.25 -2.62 11.16
C GLU A 100 21.67 -1.27 11.57
N ILE A 101 20.72 -0.73 10.78
CA ILE A 101 20.01 0.52 11.11
C ILE A 101 19.38 0.45 12.50
N TRP A 102 18.82 -0.71 12.87
CA TRP A 102 18.25 -0.92 14.19
C TRP A 102 19.29 -0.87 15.32
N LYS A 103 20.45 -1.49 15.12
CA LYS A 103 21.56 -1.47 16.08
C LYS A 103 22.10 -0.05 16.27
N GLU A 104 22.28 0.70 15.18
CA GLU A 104 22.70 2.10 15.24
C GLU A 104 21.70 2.96 16.04
N GLN A 105 20.39 2.79 15.78
CA GLN A 105 19.36 3.50 16.55
C GLN A 105 19.39 3.15 18.05
N LEU A 106 19.69 1.88 18.38
CA LEU A 106 19.81 1.46 19.77
C LEU A 106 21.02 2.11 20.45
N GLN A 107 22.18 2.10 19.78
CA GLN A 107 23.41 2.72 20.28
C GLN A 107 23.26 4.23 20.46
N GLN A 108 22.70 4.93 19.48
CA GLN A 108 22.41 6.37 19.60
C GLN A 108 21.47 6.66 20.77
N ARG A 109 20.48 5.80 21.01
CA ARG A 109 19.57 5.94 22.15
C ARG A 109 20.29 5.74 23.49
N GLU A 110 21.25 4.83 23.56
CA GLU A 110 22.06 4.60 24.75
C GLU A 110 23.06 5.74 24.99
N GLN A 111 23.72 6.24 23.95
CA GLN A 111 24.61 7.41 24.04
C GLN A 111 23.84 8.63 24.54
N LYS A 112 22.68 8.94 23.96
CA LYS A 112 21.80 10.03 24.43
C LYS A 112 21.31 9.84 25.86
N LYS A 113 21.20 8.59 26.35
CA LYS A 113 20.88 8.34 27.75
C LYS A 113 22.08 8.65 28.64
N LYS A 114 23.27 8.21 28.27
CA LYS A 114 24.53 8.47 29.01
C LYS A 114 24.88 9.95 29.06
N GLU A 115 24.74 10.68 27.96
CA GLU A 115 24.95 12.13 27.90
C GLU A 115 24.03 12.84 28.88
N LYS A 116 22.73 12.56 28.84
CA LYS A 116 21.78 13.16 29.78
C LYS A 116 22.03 12.75 31.22
N GLU A 117 22.51 11.53 31.46
CA GLU A 117 22.90 11.06 32.80
C GLU A 117 24.12 11.83 33.33
N ALA A 118 25.10 12.13 32.48
CA ALA A 118 26.25 12.96 32.79
C ALA A 118 25.85 14.42 33.09
N ASP A 119 24.95 14.99 32.28
CA ASP A 119 24.45 16.36 32.46
C ASP A 119 23.67 16.55 33.78
N LEU A 120 22.90 15.54 34.19
CA LEU A 120 22.09 15.60 35.41
C LEU A 120 22.88 15.25 36.69
N GLY A 121 24.08 14.66 36.55
CA GLY A 121 24.89 14.20 37.67
C GLY A 121 24.28 13.03 38.47
N PRO A 122 25.02 12.44 39.43
CA PRO A 122 24.66 11.17 40.07
C PRO A 122 23.37 11.22 40.90
N ALA A 123 23.00 12.39 41.41
CA ALA A 123 21.80 12.57 42.24
C ALA A 123 20.51 12.66 41.40
N LEU A 124 20.52 13.44 40.32
CA LEU A 124 19.32 13.69 39.50
C LEU A 124 19.13 12.62 38.41
N ALA A 125 20.20 11.91 38.01
CA ALA A 125 20.19 10.78 37.09
C ALA A 125 19.16 9.68 37.46
N ARG A 126 19.02 9.38 38.76
CA ARG A 126 18.13 8.31 39.26
C ARG A 126 16.65 8.58 38.99
N PHE A 127 16.27 9.86 38.87
CA PHE A 127 14.89 10.28 38.64
C PHE A 127 14.55 10.42 37.16
N MET A 128 15.46 10.03 36.25
CA MET A 128 15.17 10.02 34.82
C MET A 128 14.02 9.07 34.48
N LYS A 129 12.98 9.61 33.86
CA LYS A 129 11.82 8.85 33.40
C LYS A 129 12.23 7.88 32.29
N ARG A 130 11.97 6.59 32.50
CA ARG A 130 12.08 5.55 31.47
C ARG A 130 10.83 5.58 30.59
N ASP A 131 10.89 6.28 29.47
CA ASP A 131 9.92 6.14 28.37
C ASP A 131 10.25 4.97 27.43
#